data_AF-A0A5D3BHA0-F1
#
_entry.id   AF-A0A5D3BHA0-F1
#
_cell.length_a   1.000
_cell.length_b   1.000
_cell.length_c   1.000
_cell.angle_alpha   90.00
_cell.angle_beta   90.00
_cell.angle_gamma   90.00
#
_symmetry.space_group_name_H-M   'P 1'
#
loop_
_entity.id
_entity.type
_entity.pdbx_description
1 polymer ?
#
loop_
_entity_poly.entity_id
_entity_poly.type
_entity_poly.pdbx_seq_one_letter_code
_entity_poly.pdbx_strand_id
1 'polypeptide(L)' 'MLHQIISVIEEEGGQVVNAGLSTIGNKVFHSLHIEAKISRIGIETSRVKRRLVNLVYQNQH' A
#
# COMPACT_ATOMS: atom_id res chain seq x y z
N MET A 1 -0.38 -1.42 11.00
CA MET A 1 0.36 -1.12 9.76
C MET A 1 -0.37 -1.57 8.49
N LEU A 2 -0.55 -2.88 8.22
CA LEU A 2 -1.09 -3.33 6.92
C LEU A 2 -2.48 -2.73 6.58
N HIS A 3 -3.41 -2.69 7.52
CA HIS A 3 -4.72 -2.05 7.34
C HIS A 3 -4.62 -0.57 6.92
N GLN A 4 -3.71 0.20 7.54
CA GLN A 4 -3.51 1.61 7.19
C GLN A 4 -2.89 1.76 5.79
N ILE A 5 -2.00 0.84 5.40
CA ILE A 5 -1.42 0.79 4.05
C ILE A 5 -2.54 0.52 3.02
N ILE A 6 -3.43 -0.43 3.30
CA ILE A 6 -4.57 -0.75 2.43
C ILE A 6 -5.51 0.45 2.30
N SER A 7 -5.86 1.12 3.40
CA SER A 7 -6.70 2.33 3.37
C SER A 7 -6.10 3.45 2.51
N VAL A 8 -4.78 3.69 2.61
CA VAL A 8 -4.10 4.67 1.73
C VAL A 8 -4.24 4.28 0.25
N ILE A 9 -4.08 3.01 -0.09
CA ILE A 9 -4.25 2.53 -1.47
C ILE A 9 -5.70 2.73 -1.95
N GLU A 10 -6.66 2.42 -1.08
CA GLU A 10 -8.08 2.48 -1.37
C GLU A 10 -8.62 3.89 -1.59
N GLU A 11 -8.10 4.87 -0.85
CA GLU A 11 -8.46 6.27 -0.97
C GLU A 11 -7.87 6.93 -2.22
N GLU A 12 -6.77 6.39 -2.75
CA GLU A 12 -6.10 6.89 -3.95
C GLU A 12 -6.53 6.13 -5.23
N GLY A 13 -7.64 5.38 -5.16
CA GLY A 13 -8.28 4.73 -6.30
C GLY A 13 -7.84 3.29 -6.57
N GLY A 14 -6.96 2.71 -5.74
CA GLY A 14 -6.55 1.32 -5.85
C GLY A 14 -7.46 0.36 -5.06
N GLN A 15 -7.42 -0.92 -5.39
CA GLN A 15 -7.98 -2.01 -4.59
C GLN A 15 -6.90 -3.08 -4.46
N VAL A 16 -6.68 -3.57 -3.24
CA VAL A 16 -5.75 -4.68 -3.01
C VAL A 16 -6.47 -5.98 -3.36
N VAL A 17 -6.02 -6.64 -4.42
CA VAL A 17 -6.59 -7.90 -4.90
C VAL A 17 -5.85 -9.12 -4.37
N ASN A 18 -4.58 -8.95 -4.00
CA ASN A 18 -3.78 -10.00 -3.37
C ASN A 18 -2.73 -9.41 -2.43
N ALA A 19 -2.42 -10.15 -1.37
CA ALA A 19 -1.34 -9.85 -0.44
C ALA A 19 -0.45 -11.09 -0.29
N GLY A 20 0.83 -10.93 -0.60
CA GLY A 20 1.86 -11.91 -0.36
C GLY A 20 2.64 -11.58 0.89
N LEU A 21 3.02 -12.63 1.62
CA LEU A 21 3.93 -12.57 2.76
C LEU A 21 5.12 -13.48 2.45
N SER A 22 6.33 -12.95 2.58
CA SER A 22 7.54 -13.74 2.45
C SER A 22 8.54 -13.38 3.54
N THR A 23 9.24 -14.39 4.05
CA THR A 23 10.27 -14.21 5.07
C THR A 23 11.60 -14.64 4.49
N ILE A 24 12.58 -13.74 4.49
CA ILE A 24 13.94 -14.00 4.01
C ILE A 24 14.90 -13.72 5.16
N GLY A 25 15.48 -14.79 5.71
CA GLY A 25 16.28 -14.71 6.93
C GLY A 25 15.44 -14.20 8.11
N ASN A 26 15.86 -13.08 8.70
CA ASN A 26 15.14 -12.43 9.80
C ASN A 26 14.22 -11.27 9.35
N LYS A 27 13.98 -11.11 8.05
CA LYS A 27 13.17 -10.03 7.49
C LYS A 27 11.85 -10.53 6.95
N VAL A 28 10.79 -9.82 7.27
CA VAL A 28 9.43 -10.07 6.77
C VAL A 28 9.09 -9.04 5.69
N PHE A 29 8.70 -9.52 4.52
CA PHE A 29 8.31 -8.71 3.37
C PHE A 29 6.84 -8.93 3.04
N HIS A 30 6.11 -7.82 2.89
CA HIS A 30 4.73 -7.83 2.41
C HIS A 30 4.70 -7.26 1.00
N SER A 31 4.11 -7.99 0.05
CA SER A 31 3.87 -7.55 -1.31
C SER A 31 2.38 -7.41 -1.56
N LEU A 32 1.91 -6.26 -2.04
CA LEU A 32 0.50 -6.03 -2.36
C LEU A 32 0.33 -5.95 -3.87
N HIS A 33 -0.55 -6.78 -4.42
CA HIS A 33 -1.01 -6.63 -5.80
C HIS A 33 -2.25 -5.74 -5.79
N ILE A 34 -2.18 -4.66 -6.56
CA ILE A 34 -3.16 -3.58 -6.54
C ILE A 34 -3.69 -3.36 -7.95
N GLU A 35 -4.99 -3.27 -8.09
CA GLU A 35 -5.68 -2.90 -9.32
C GLU A 35 -6.43 -1.58 -9.14
N ALA A 36 -6.68 -0.86 -10.23
CA ALA A 36 -7.48 0.35 -10.18
C ALA A 36 -8.95 -0.02 -9.92
N LYS A 37 -9.59 0.56 -8.89
CA LYS A 37 -11.02 0.40 -8.63
C LYS A 37 -11.87 0.80 -9.84
N ILE A 38 -11.42 1.82 -10.57
CA ILE A 38 -12.04 2.29 -11.81
C ILE A 38 -10.94 2.45 -12.86
N SER A 39 -10.86 1.52 -13.82
CA SER A 39 -9.77 1.47 -14.81
C SER A 39 -9.56 2.76 -15.59
N ARG A 40 -10.62 3.55 -15.83
CA ARG A 40 -10.56 4.84 -16.53
C ARG A 40 -9.94 5.97 -15.71
N ILE A 41 -9.98 5.88 -14.39
CA ILE A 41 -9.44 6.89 -13.47
C ILE A 41 -8.01 6.50 -13.06
N GLY A 42 -7.74 5.20 -12.90
CA GLY A 42 -6.43 4.70 -12.52
C GLY A 42 -6.15 4.88 -11.03
N ILE A 43 -4.87 4.93 -10.68
CA ILE A 43 -4.36 5.07 -9.31
C ILE A 43 -3.36 6.21 -9.29
N GLU A 44 -3.49 7.14 -8.35
CA GLU A 44 -2.54 8.24 -8.16
C GLU A 44 -1.29 7.76 -7.40
N THR A 45 -0.44 6.98 -8.09
CA THR A 45 0.73 6.29 -7.50
C THR A 45 1.71 7.24 -6.79
N SER A 46 1.83 8.47 -7.26
CA SER A 46 2.67 9.50 -6.64
C SER A 46 2.14 9.93 -5.26
N ARG A 47 0.81 10.02 -5.09
CA ARG A 47 0.15 10.32 -3.82
C ARG A 47 0.22 9.14 -2.88
N VAL A 48 -0.01 7.92 -3.38
CA VAL A 48 0.18 6.68 -2.62
C VAL A 48 1.59 6.64 -2.00
N LYS A 49 2.64 6.80 -2.82
CA LYS A 49 4.03 6.80 -2.33
C LYS A 49 4.23 7.82 -1.20
N ARG A 50 3.80 9.06 -1.40
CA ARG A 50 3.96 10.15 -0.42
C ARG A 50 3.26 9.84 0.89
N ARG A 51 2.02 9.33 0.83
CA ARG A 51 1.22 9.02 2.01
C ARG A 51 1.76 7.80 2.77
N LEU A 52 2.23 6.78 2.06
CA LEU A 52 2.88 5.62 2.69
C LEU A 52 4.18 6.01 3.40
N VAL A 53 4.99 6.87 2.79
CA VAL A 53 6.20 7.42 3.41
C VAL A 53 5.85 8.17 4.70
N ASN A 54 4.86 9.08 4.64
CA ASN A 54 4.40 9.81 5.83
C ASN A 54 3.86 8.87 6.92
N LEU A 55 3.09 7.83 6.52
CA LEU A 55 2.57 6.84 7.46
C LEU A 55 3.72 6.14 8.20
N VAL A 56 4.78 5.72 7.51
CA VAL A 56 5.91 5.06 8.17
C VAL A 56 6.63 6.03 9.12
N TYR A 57 6.89 7.27 8.70
CA TYR A 57 7.59 8.25 9.54
C TYR A 57 6.80 8.68 10.78
N GLN A 58 5.47 8.79 10.69
CA GLN A 58 4.61 9.17 11.82
C GLN A 58 4.47 8.06 12.88
N ASN A 59 4.73 6.81 12.52
CA ASN A 59 4.64 5.67 13.45
C ASN A 59 5.99 5.31 14.12
N GLN A 60 7.01 6.17 14.03
CA GLN A 60 8.32 5.99 14.69
C GLN A 60 8.50 6.83 15.98
N HIS A 61 7.43 7.46 16.47
CA HIS A 61 7.36 8.13 17.77
C HIS A 61 6.39 7.38 18.69
#